data_AF-A0A8C5S2K5-F1
#
_entry.id   AF-A0A8C5S2K5-F1
#
_cell.length_a   1.000
_cell.length_b   1.000
_cell.length_c   1.000
_cell.angle_alpha   90.00
_cell.angle_beta   90.00
_cell.angle_gamma   90.00
#
_symmetry.space_group_name_H-M   'P 1'
#
loop_
_entity.id
_entity.type
_entity.pdbx_description
1 polymer ?
#
loop_
_entity_poly.entity_id
_entity_poly.type
_entity_poly.pdbx_seq_one_letter_code
_entity_poly.pdbx_strand_id
1 'polypeptide(L)'
;VRFLETPSTNDTFAVTQDMAGFDPQELVVKLVGEKVILTGRKASEMPNGPFRYELFRRAWDVPQSVDRDRLSCSISSDGQLRIEGPVTESAMRTVPIAVNQVRNEPQPKCALLINILDMKL
;
A
#
# COMPACT_ATOMS: atom_id res chain seq x y z
N VAL A 1 -8.60 -10.44 -7.89
CA VAL A 1 -7.43 -9.66 -7.44
C VAL A 1 -6.84 -10.35 -6.24
N ARG A 2 -5.66 -10.96 -6.39
CA ARG A 2 -4.92 -11.56 -5.28
C ARG A 2 -3.81 -10.59 -4.92
N PHE A 3 -3.86 -10.05 -3.72
CA PHE A 3 -2.82 -9.21 -3.15
C PHE A 3 -1.80 -10.15 -2.50
N LEU A 4 -0.56 -10.15 -2.99
CA LEU A 4 0.55 -10.82 -2.34
C LEU A 4 1.31 -9.74 -1.54
N GLU A 5 1.05 -9.65 -0.24
CA GLU A 5 1.86 -8.84 0.67
C GLU A 5 2.99 -9.71 1.22
N THR A 6 4.22 -9.48 0.74
CA THR A 6 5.44 -9.95 1.41
C THR A 6 6.01 -8.80 2.22
N PRO A 7 6.15 -8.94 3.56
CA PRO A 7 6.63 -7.85 4.42
C PRO A 7 8.14 -7.71 4.30
N SER A 8 8.59 -6.74 3.53
CA SER A 8 10.00 -6.35 3.46
C SER A 8 10.12 -4.82 3.32
N THR A 9 10.09 -4.12 4.46
CA THR A 9 10.75 -2.83 4.80
C THR A 9 10.87 -1.69 3.77
N ASN A 10 10.12 -1.70 2.67
CA ASN A 10 10.02 -0.63 1.69
C ASN A 10 8.75 -0.87 0.87
N ASP A 11 7.59 -0.58 1.47
CA ASP A 11 6.30 -0.81 0.82
C ASP A 11 6.26 -0.02 -0.49
N THR A 12 6.11 -0.75 -1.60
CA THR A 12 5.99 -0.20 -2.94
C THR A 12 4.66 -0.66 -3.51
N PHE A 13 3.86 0.30 -3.95
CA PHE A 13 2.66 -0.03 -4.70
C PHE A 13 3.09 -0.51 -6.07
N ALA A 14 2.64 -1.68 -6.49
CA ALA A 14 2.93 -2.22 -7.82
C ALA A 14 1.70 -2.90 -8.41
N VAL A 15 1.42 -2.60 -9.68
CA VAL A 15 0.37 -3.21 -10.48
C VAL A 15 0.99 -3.73 -11.76
N THR A 16 0.68 -4.99 -12.08
CA THR A 16 1.12 -5.63 -13.32
C THR A 16 -0.10 -5.99 -14.16
N GLN A 17 -0.04 -5.70 -15.45
CA GLN A 17 -1.06 -6.03 -16.42
C GLN A 17 -0.41 -6.66 -17.66
N ASP A 18 -0.91 -7.82 -18.04
CA ASP A 18 -0.55 -8.45 -19.30
C ASP A 18 -1.16 -7.66 -20.46
N MET A 19 -0.29 -7.20 -21.37
CA MET A 19 -0.58 -6.45 -22.58
C MET A 19 0.05 -7.13 -23.81
N ALA A 20 0.28 -8.45 -23.75
CA ALA A 20 0.81 -9.21 -24.88
C ALA A 20 0.02 -8.95 -26.17
N GLY A 21 0.73 -8.56 -27.23
CA GLY A 21 0.16 -8.28 -28.54
C GLY A 21 -0.30 -6.84 -28.78
N PHE A 22 -0.09 -5.92 -27.83
CA PHE A 22 -0.20 -4.46 -28.06
C PHE A 22 1.19 -3.85 -28.22
N ASP A 23 1.31 -2.88 -29.13
CA ASP A 23 2.52 -2.07 -29.23
C ASP A 23 2.54 -1.04 -28.09
N PRO A 24 3.68 -0.80 -27.41
CA PRO A 24 3.80 0.28 -26.43
C PRO A 24 3.28 1.65 -26.91
N GLN A 25 3.38 1.95 -28.22
CA GLN A 25 2.88 3.20 -28.81
C GLN A 25 1.34 3.28 -28.86
N GLU A 26 0.66 2.13 -28.85
CA GLU A 26 -0.79 2.02 -28.82
C GLU A 26 -1.36 2.13 -27.40
N LEU A 27 -0.50 2.14 -26.39
CA LEU A 27 -0.84 2.18 -24.97
C LEU A 27 -0.65 3.58 -24.38
N VAL A 28 -1.59 3.99 -23.56
CA VAL A 28 -1.56 5.26 -22.85
C VAL A 28 -1.96 5.05 -21.40
N VAL A 29 -1.07 5.40 -20.49
CA VAL A 29 -1.34 5.43 -19.04
C VAL A 29 -1.59 6.87 -18.62
N LYS A 30 -2.67 7.10 -17.88
CA LYS A 30 -3.03 8.41 -17.32
C LYS A 30 -3.32 8.28 -15.84
N LEU A 31 -2.80 9.20 -15.05
CA LEU A 31 -3.23 9.39 -13.68
C LEU A 31 -4.36 10.44 -13.66
N VAL A 32 -5.51 10.09 -13.10
CA VAL A 32 -6.67 10.97 -12.96
C VAL A 32 -7.16 10.91 -11.53
N GLY A 33 -6.82 11.94 -10.74
CA GLY A 33 -7.12 12.00 -9.31
C GLY A 33 -6.46 10.83 -8.58
N GLU A 34 -7.28 9.91 -8.08
CA GLU A 34 -6.83 8.73 -7.33
C GLU A 34 -6.84 7.44 -8.16
N LYS A 35 -6.96 7.55 -9.49
CA LYS A 35 -7.03 6.39 -10.39
C LYS A 35 -5.96 6.44 -11.45
N VAL A 36 -5.29 5.32 -11.67
CA VAL A 36 -4.47 5.09 -12.86
C VAL A 36 -5.31 4.40 -13.91
N ILE A 37 -5.39 4.98 -15.10
CA ILE A 37 -6.17 4.52 -16.23
C ILE A 37 -5.22 4.14 -17.36
N LEU A 38 -5.16 2.85 -17.68
CA LEU A 38 -4.51 2.34 -18.88
C LEU A 38 -5.53 2.22 -20.00
N THR A 39 -5.22 2.79 -21.16
CA THR A 39 -6.00 2.68 -22.38
C THR A 39 -5.12 2.13 -23.49
N GLY A 40 -5.61 1.17 -24.25
CA GLY A 40 -4.96 0.65 -25.45
C GLY A 40 -5.86 0.83 -26.66
N ARG A 41 -5.31 1.23 -27.80
CA ARG A 41 -6.04 1.29 -29.06
C ARG A 41 -5.22 0.64 -30.17
N LYS A 42 -5.63 -0.55 -30.58
CA LYS A 42 -5.01 -1.29 -31.67
C LYS A 42 -5.81 -1.14 -32.95
N ALA A 43 -5.14 -0.83 -34.05
CA ALA A 43 -5.73 -0.86 -35.38
C ALA A 43 -5.09 -1.99 -36.17
N SER A 44 -5.88 -2.91 -36.71
CA SER A 44 -5.38 -4.01 -37.54
C SER A 44 -6.05 -3.99 -38.90
N GLU A 45 -5.22 -4.02 -39.94
CA GLU A 45 -5.68 -4.17 -41.32
C GLU A 45 -6.21 -5.58 -41.52
N MET A 46 -7.44 -5.66 -42.02
CA MET A 46 -8.00 -6.94 -42.44
C MET A 46 -7.56 -7.21 -43.89
N PRO A 47 -7.19 -8.46 -44.25
CA PRO A 47 -6.63 -8.78 -45.56
C PRO A 47 -7.46 -8.26 -46.75
N ASN A 48 -8.79 -8.22 -46.60
CA ASN A 48 -9.73 -7.87 -47.67
C ASN A 48 -10.86 -6.93 -47.18
N GLY A 49 -10.62 -6.11 -46.15
CA GLY A 49 -11.71 -5.39 -45.49
C GLY A 49 -11.28 -4.12 -44.73
N PRO A 50 -12.24 -3.44 -44.07
CA PRO A 50 -11.96 -2.24 -43.29
C PRO A 50 -11.03 -2.53 -42.10
N PHE A 51 -10.42 -1.47 -41.54
CA PHE A 51 -9.63 -1.59 -40.31
C PHE A 51 -10.47 -2.14 -39.15
N ARG A 52 -9.92 -3.08 -38.39
CA ARG A 52 -10.45 -3.52 -37.10
C ARG A 52 -9.82 -2.69 -36.00
N TYR A 53 -10.65 -2.07 -35.16
CA TYR A 53 -10.18 -1.36 -33.98
C TYR A 53 -10.49 -2.16 -32.72
N GLU A 54 -9.47 -2.39 -31.90
CA GLU A 54 -9.63 -2.96 -30.55
C GLU A 54 -9.30 -1.89 -29.52
N LEU A 55 -10.23 -1.69 -28.58
CA LEU A 55 -10.11 -0.72 -27.51
C LEU A 55 -10.03 -1.46 -26.18
N PHE A 56 -8.98 -1.18 -25.44
CA PHE A 56 -8.76 -1.71 -24.10
C PHE A 56 -8.77 -0.57 -23.09
N ARG A 57 -9.43 -0.78 -21.94
CA ARG A 57 -9.40 0.17 -20.83
C ARG A 57 -9.37 -0.57 -19.50
N ARG A 58 -8.38 -0.25 -18.67
CA ARG A 58 -8.28 -0.70 -17.28
C ARG A 58 -8.04 0.49 -16.37
N ALA A 59 -8.61 0.41 -15.18
CA ALA A 59 -8.43 1.42 -14.15
C ALA A 59 -8.13 0.74 -12.82
N TRP A 60 -7.17 1.29 -12.09
CA TRP A 60 -6.81 0.88 -10.74
C TRP A 60 -6.89 2.06 -9.80
N ASP A 61 -7.42 1.81 -8.60
CA ASP A 61 -7.41 2.78 -7.51
C ASP A 61 -6.02 2.83 -6.89
N VAL A 62 -5.47 4.04 -6.80
CA VAL A 62 -4.18 4.32 -6.19
C VAL A 62 -4.42 4.90 -4.79
N PRO A 63 -3.98 4.21 -3.73
CA PRO A 63 -4.10 4.70 -2.36
C PRO A 63 -3.45 6.07 -2.19
N GLN A 64 -3.97 6.87 -1.25
CA GLN A 64 -3.36 8.17 -0.88
C GLN A 64 -1.97 8.03 -0.29
N SER A 65 -1.65 6.86 0.27
CA SER A 65 -0.33 6.56 0.82
C SER A 65 0.75 6.42 -0.25
N VAL A 66 0.40 6.32 -1.53
CA VAL A 66 1.36 6.19 -2.63
C VAL A 66 1.77 7.56 -3.15
N ASP A 67 3.07 7.78 -3.32
CA ASP A 67 3.59 8.97 -4.00
C ASP A 67 3.22 8.94 -5.49
N ARG A 68 2.25 9.77 -5.85
CA ARG A 68 1.72 9.87 -7.22
C ARG A 68 2.70 10.52 -8.19
N ASP A 69 3.56 11.41 -7.71
CA ASP A 69 4.53 12.13 -8.54
C ASP A 69 5.74 11.25 -8.89
N ARG A 70 5.99 10.22 -8.07
CA ARG A 70 7.07 9.23 -8.25
C ARG A 70 6.58 7.90 -8.81
N LEU A 71 5.37 7.85 -9.36
CA LEU A 71 4.90 6.69 -10.10
C LEU A 71 5.72 6.51 -11.39
N SER A 72 6.22 5.30 -11.59
CA SER A 72 6.88 4.88 -12.81
C SER A 72 6.01 3.85 -13.55
N CYS A 73 6.14 3.82 -14.87
CA CYS A 73 5.49 2.84 -15.72
C CYS A 73 6.54 2.27 -16.68
N SER A 74 6.64 0.94 -16.74
CA SER A 74 7.51 0.23 -17.67
C SER A 74 6.75 -0.91 -18.34
N ILE A 75 7.16 -1.27 -19.55
CA ILE A 75 6.66 -2.45 -20.25
C ILE A 75 7.83 -3.34 -20.62
N SER A 76 7.72 -4.61 -20.26
CA SER A 76 8.72 -5.63 -20.56
C SER A 76 8.52 -6.18 -21.98
N SER A 77 9.58 -6.78 -22.56
CA SER A 77 9.54 -7.34 -23.91
C SER A 77 8.56 -8.52 -24.08
N ASP A 78 8.16 -9.15 -22.98
CA ASP A 78 7.12 -10.17 -22.91
C ASP A 78 5.70 -9.59 -22.94
N GLY A 79 5.55 -8.26 -22.98
CA GLY A 79 4.26 -7.57 -23.01
C GLY A 79 3.68 -7.29 -21.63
N GLN A 80 4.43 -7.46 -20.54
CA GLN A 80 3.95 -7.12 -19.21
C GLN A 80 4.18 -5.66 -18.87
N LEU A 81 3.09 -4.92 -18.69
CA LEU A 81 3.11 -3.54 -18.23
C LEU A 81 3.08 -3.51 -16.71
N ARG A 82 4.05 -2.81 -16.11
CA ARG A 82 4.20 -2.64 -14.67
C ARG A 82 4.17 -1.16 -14.31
N ILE A 83 3.27 -0.81 -13.41
CA ILE A 83 3.15 0.52 -12.82
C ILE A 83 3.55 0.38 -11.36
N GLU A 84 4.53 1.14 -10.89
CA GLU A 84 4.99 1.09 -9.51
C GLU A 84 5.28 2.47 -8.92
N GLY A 85 5.19 2.60 -7.60
CA GLY A 85 5.50 3.84 -6.90
C GLY A 85 5.83 3.60 -5.43
N PRO A 86 6.64 4.49 -4.82
CA PRO A 86 6.95 4.40 -3.40
C PRO A 86 5.72 4.75 -2.56
N VAL A 87 5.52 4.03 -1.45
CA VAL A 87 4.50 4.36 -0.46
C VAL A 87 5.10 5.39 0.50
N THR A 88 4.60 6.63 0.47
CA THR A 88 5.03 7.76 1.29
C THR A 88 4.58 7.64 2.74
N GLU A 89 3.39 7.07 2.96
CA GLU A 89 2.85 6.87 4.30
C GLU A 89 2.81 5.39 4.64
N SER A 90 3.59 4.99 5.67
CA SER A 90 3.54 3.66 6.26
C SER A 90 2.08 3.33 6.58
N ALA A 91 1.48 2.53 5.70
CA ALA A 91 0.05 2.29 5.69
C ALA A 91 -0.30 1.51 6.96
N MET A 92 -1.12 2.12 7.80
CA MET A 92 -1.83 1.45 8.90
C MET A 92 -0.92 0.66 9.86
N ARG A 93 -0.38 1.34 10.88
CA ARG A 93 0.20 0.65 12.04
C ARG A 93 -0.91 0.10 12.95
N THR A 94 -0.91 -1.20 13.22
CA THR A 94 -1.72 -1.78 14.30
C THR A 94 -1.19 -1.24 15.63
N VAL A 95 -1.98 -0.42 16.32
CA VAL A 95 -1.62 0.06 17.67
C VAL A 95 -2.08 -1.01 18.67
N PRO A 96 -1.17 -1.67 19.41
CA PRO A 96 -1.58 -2.63 20.42
C PRO A 96 -2.33 -1.92 21.55
N ILE A 97 -3.45 -2.50 21.98
CA ILE A 97 -4.19 -2.01 23.16
C ILE A 97 -3.42 -2.44 24.41
N ALA A 98 -2.79 -1.48 25.10
CA ALA A 98 -2.14 -1.73 26.37
C ALA A 98 -3.17 -1.83 27.50
N VAL A 99 -3.38 -3.04 28.03
CA VAL A 99 -4.15 -3.22 29.28
C VAL A 99 -3.21 -2.91 30.44
N ASN A 100 -3.31 -1.68 30.98
CA ASN A 100 -2.68 -1.35 32.26
C ASN A 100 -3.42 -2.11 33.37
N GLN A 101 -2.91 -3.29 33.74
CA GLN A 101 -3.31 -3.94 34.97
C GLN A 101 -2.78 -3.08 36.13
N VAL A 102 -3.68 -2.27 36.72
CA VAL A 102 -3.47 -1.73 38.06
C VAL A 102 -3.35 -2.94 38.98
N ARG A 103 -2.12 -3.36 39.27
CA ARG A 103 -1.86 -4.32 40.35
C ARG A 103 -2.23 -3.60 41.64
N ASN A 104 -3.42 -3.88 42.16
CA ASN A 104 -3.72 -3.61 43.56
C ASN A 104 -2.86 -4.55 44.39
N GLU A 105 -1.61 -4.14 44.64
CA GLU A 105 -0.73 -4.81 45.58
C GLU A 105 -1.21 -4.46 47.00
N PRO A 106 -1.60 -5.43 47.84
CA PRO A 106 -1.96 -5.15 49.21
C PRO A 106 -0.73 -4.69 49.97
N GLN A 107 -0.68 -3.39 50.29
CA GLN A 107 0.37 -2.81 51.12
C GLN A 107 0.43 -3.53 52.48
N PRO A 108 1.60 -4.04 52.92
CA PRO A 108 1.74 -4.48 54.30
C PRO A 108 1.65 -3.26 55.21
N LYS A 109 0.62 -3.21 56.06
CA LYS A 109 0.56 -2.25 57.16
C LYS A 109 1.69 -2.58 58.13
N CYS A 110 2.79 -1.83 58.06
CA CYS A 110 3.84 -1.89 59.07
C CYS A 110 3.23 -1.50 60.42
N ALA A 111 3.16 -2.46 61.34
CA ALA A 111 2.78 -2.23 62.72
C ALA A 111 3.78 -1.26 63.36
N LEU A 112 3.29 -0.10 63.84
CA LEU A 112 4.06 0.77 64.72
C LEU A 112 4.17 0.07 66.08
N LEU A 113 5.34 -0.53 66.34
CA LEU A 113 5.79 -0.83 67.70
C LEU A 113 6.04 0.50 68.40
N ILE A 114 5.11 0.89 69.28
CA ILE A 114 5.29 1.97 70.22
C ILE A 114 6.38 1.54 71.20
N ASN A 115 7.57 2.14 71.10
CA ASN A 115 8.55 2.19 72.17
C ASN A 115 8.95 3.65 72.35
N ILE A 116 8.19 4.36 73.18
CA ILE A 116 8.64 5.64 73.75
C ILE A 116 9.29 5.29 75.08
N LEU A 117 10.60 5.08 75.05
CA LEU A 117 11.43 5.18 76.24
C LEU A 117 11.92 6.64 76.35
N ASP A 118 11.46 7.28 77.42
CA ASP A 118 12.26 8.09 78.34
C ASP A 118 12.77 9.51 77.95
N MET A 119 12.60 10.38 78.95
CA MET A 119 13.33 11.62 79.29
C MET A 119 12.85 13.01 78.81
N LYS A 120 12.41 13.78 79.82
CA LYS A 120 12.52 15.24 80.08
C LYS A 120 11.52 16.13 79.32
N LEU A 121 10.71 17.00 79.94
CA LEU A 121 10.69 17.63 81.28
C LEU A 121 9.33 17.45 81.96
#